data_AF-A0A920G5A4-F1
#
_entry.id   AF-A0A920G5A4-F1
#
_cell.length_a   1.000
_cell.length_b   1.000
_cell.length_c   1.000
_cell.angle_alpha   90.00
_cell.angle_beta   90.00
_cell.angle_gamma   90.00
#
_symmetry.space_group_name_H-M   'P 1'
#
loop_
_entity.id
_entity.type
_entity.pdbx_description
1 polymer ?
#
loop_
_entity_poly.entity_id
_entity_poly.type
_entity_poly.pdbx_seq_one_letter_code
_entity_poly.pdbx_strand_id
1 'polypeptide(L)'
;MGSWNEAVPFGIFPHLDWTAAFSLRYGNLFYNPFHMLSIAFLYGSAVLFAMHGATILATSRYGADREIDQITDRGTAAERGALFWRWCMGFNASMESIHRWAWWFAVLTVLTGAIGILLTGTVVENWYLWGMKHGIVPPYPPLEATPVLDPMMEGAQ
;
A
#
# COMPACT_ATOMS: atom_id res chain seq x y z
N MET A 1 -23.52 1.60 -2.73
CA MET A 1 -24.22 0.31 -2.90
C MET A 1 -25.69 0.31 -2.48
N GLY A 2 -26.11 1.13 -1.50
CA GLY A 2 -27.54 1.20 -1.11
C GLY A 2 -28.03 0.04 -0.23
N SER A 3 -27.10 -0.72 0.37
CA SER A 3 -27.39 -1.84 1.27
C SER A 3 -26.44 -1.83 2.45
N TRP A 4 -26.97 -2.02 3.66
CA TRP A 4 -26.17 -2.13 4.89
C TRP A 4 -25.44 -3.48 5.00
N ASN A 5 -25.85 -4.49 4.24
CA ASN A 5 -25.22 -5.82 4.24
C ASN A 5 -23.77 -5.80 3.74
N GLU A 6 -23.36 -4.74 3.04
CA GLU A 6 -21.98 -4.56 2.56
C GLU A 6 -21.03 -4.01 3.65
N ALA A 7 -21.57 -3.56 4.80
CA ALA A 7 -20.76 -2.98 5.88
C ALA A 7 -19.92 -4.04 6.63
N VAL A 8 -18.82 -3.57 7.22
CA VAL A 8 -17.90 -4.43 7.98
C VAL A 8 -18.55 -4.91 9.29
N PRO A 9 -18.53 -6.21 9.61
CA PRO A 9 -19.05 -6.73 10.88
C PRO A 9 -18.08 -6.47 12.04
N PHE A 10 -18.61 -6.41 13.26
CA PHE A 10 -17.79 -6.27 14.48
C PHE A 10 -17.38 -7.64 15.02
N GLY A 11 -16.09 -7.96 14.93
CA GLY A 11 -15.50 -9.17 15.51
C GLY A 11 -14.14 -9.49 14.88
N ILE A 12 -13.24 -10.16 15.61
CA ILE A 12 -11.90 -10.46 15.11
C ILE A 12 -11.94 -11.32 13.85
N PHE A 13 -12.51 -12.52 13.88
CA PHE A 13 -12.61 -13.32 12.65
C PHE A 13 -13.65 -12.78 11.66
N PRO A 14 -14.85 -12.33 12.08
CA PRO A 14 -15.84 -11.80 11.14
C PRO A 14 -15.35 -10.64 10.28
N HIS A 15 -14.58 -9.68 10.81
CA HIS A 15 -14.05 -8.60 9.97
C HIS A 15 -12.96 -9.09 9.01
N LEU A 16 -12.20 -10.13 9.38
CA LEU A 16 -11.23 -10.76 8.47
C LEU A 16 -11.96 -11.52 7.36
N ASP A 17 -13.02 -12.28 7.69
CA ASP A 17 -13.85 -12.96 6.71
C ASP A 17 -14.45 -11.97 5.70
N TRP A 18 -14.89 -10.79 6.18
CA TRP A 18 -15.37 -9.71 5.31
C TRP A 18 -14.28 -9.24 4.34
N THR A 19 -13.02 -9.09 4.76
CA THR A 19 -11.95 -8.66 3.84
C THR A 19 -11.74 -9.63 2.68
N ALA A 20 -11.81 -10.94 2.96
CA ALA A 20 -11.74 -11.97 1.93
C ALA A 20 -12.99 -12.00 1.04
N ALA A 21 -14.18 -11.99 1.65
CA ALA A 21 -15.46 -12.03 0.93
C ALA A 21 -15.63 -10.83 -0.01
N PHE A 22 -15.25 -9.63 0.44
CA PHE A 22 -15.27 -8.42 -0.37
C PHE A 22 -14.36 -8.54 -1.59
N SER A 23 -13.13 -9.05 -1.40
CA SER A 23 -12.18 -9.29 -2.50
C SER A 23 -12.71 -10.29 -3.52
N LEU A 24 -13.32 -11.39 -3.07
CA LEU A 24 -13.94 -12.38 -3.95
C LEU A 24 -15.09 -11.77 -4.74
N ARG A 25 -15.99 -11.04 -4.07
CA ARG A 25 -17.20 -10.46 -4.67
C ARG A 25 -16.89 -9.48 -5.80
N TYR A 26 -15.85 -8.68 -5.65
CA TYR A 26 -15.47 -7.63 -6.61
C TYR A 26 -14.27 -8.00 -7.49
N GLY A 27 -14.04 -9.31 -7.67
CA GLY A 27 -13.12 -9.81 -8.70
C GLY A 27 -11.65 -9.55 -8.38
N ASN A 28 -11.21 -9.94 -7.18
CA ASN A 28 -9.83 -9.94 -6.69
C ASN A 28 -9.21 -8.53 -6.56
N LEU A 29 -9.13 -8.03 -5.32
CA LEU A 29 -8.53 -6.73 -5.00
C LEU A 29 -7.05 -6.59 -5.34
N PHE A 30 -6.31 -7.68 -5.62
CA PHE A 30 -4.94 -7.55 -6.12
C PHE A 30 -4.87 -6.83 -7.47
N TYR A 31 -5.98 -6.77 -8.23
CA TYR A 31 -6.05 -6.03 -9.49
C TYR A 31 -6.64 -4.61 -9.34
N ASN A 32 -6.97 -4.18 -8.12
CA ASN A 32 -7.34 -2.80 -7.84
C ASN A 32 -6.06 -1.93 -7.72
N PRO A 33 -5.84 -0.94 -8.60
CA PRO A 33 -4.61 -0.14 -8.59
C PRO A 33 -4.46 0.70 -7.31
N PHE A 34 -5.56 1.10 -6.68
CA PHE A 34 -5.52 1.85 -5.42
C PHE A 34 -5.22 0.94 -4.22
N HIS A 35 -5.61 -0.34 -4.29
CA HIS A 35 -5.16 -1.34 -3.33
C HIS A 35 -3.66 -1.61 -3.46
N MET A 36 -3.14 -1.71 -4.70
CA MET A 36 -1.68 -1.80 -4.94
C MET A 36 -0.94 -0.60 -4.35
N LEU A 37 -1.43 0.63 -4.59
CA LEU A 37 -0.84 1.85 -4.02
C LEU A 37 -0.89 1.85 -2.48
N SER A 38 -2.02 1.43 -1.89
CA SER A 38 -2.17 1.33 -0.44
C SER A 38 -1.13 0.38 0.19
N ILE A 39 -0.86 -0.75 -0.48
CA ILE A 39 0.18 -1.69 -0.04
C ILE A 39 1.57 -1.07 -0.18
N ALA A 40 1.86 -0.39 -1.31
CA ALA A 40 3.14 0.27 -1.54
C ALA A 40 3.44 1.33 -0.46
N PHE A 41 2.43 2.14 -0.09
CA PHE A 41 2.57 3.11 0.99
C PHE A 41 2.67 2.46 2.37
N LEU A 42 1.93 1.39 2.64
CA LEU A 42 2.03 0.65 3.91
C LEU A 42 3.44 0.06 4.10
N TYR A 43 3.96 -0.63 3.08
CA TYR A 43 5.32 -1.16 3.09
C TYR A 43 6.35 -0.04 3.16
N GLY A 44 6.14 1.04 2.39
CA GLY A 44 6.98 2.22 2.43
C GLY A 44 7.00 2.89 3.80
N SER A 45 5.89 2.94 4.53
CA SER A 45 5.83 3.45 5.90
C SER A 45 6.68 2.61 6.84
N ALA A 46 6.61 1.28 6.76
CA ALA A 46 7.45 0.40 7.58
C ALA A 46 8.95 0.60 7.26
N VAL A 47 9.29 0.68 5.97
CA VAL A 47 10.66 0.93 5.50
C VAL A 47 11.16 2.29 5.99
N LEU A 48 10.39 3.36 5.79
CA LEU A 48 10.77 4.71 6.22
C LEU A 48 10.93 4.80 7.74
N PHE A 49 10.04 4.19 8.52
CA PHE A 49 10.16 4.19 9.97
C PHE A 49 11.39 3.42 10.43
N ALA A 50 11.68 2.27 9.82
CA ALA A 50 12.89 1.50 10.11
C ALA A 50 14.16 2.30 9.80
N MET A 51 14.22 2.93 8.61
CA MET A 51 15.32 3.79 8.19
C MET A 51 15.51 4.98 9.14
N HIS A 52 14.43 5.71 9.42
CA HIS A 52 14.44 6.90 10.26
C HIS A 52 14.82 6.56 11.70
N GLY A 53 14.11 5.61 12.33
CA GLY A 53 14.37 5.18 13.70
C GLY A 53 15.81 4.68 13.90
N ALA A 54 16.31 3.87 12.96
CA ALA A 54 17.71 3.44 12.99
C ALA A 54 18.70 4.61 12.87
N THR A 55 18.40 5.62 12.03
CA THR A 55 19.24 6.81 11.85
C THR A 55 19.32 7.66 13.12
N ILE A 56 18.17 7.91 13.76
CA ILE A 56 18.11 8.68 15.01
C ILE A 56 18.88 7.95 16.11
N LEU A 57 18.69 6.64 16.25
CA LEU A 57 19.45 5.84 17.22
C LEU A 57 20.96 5.83 16.92
N ALA A 58 21.36 5.68 15.66
CA ALA A 58 22.77 5.68 15.26
C ALA A 58 23.49 7.02 15.52
N THR A 59 22.75 8.12 15.54
CA THR A 59 23.27 9.47 15.78
C THR A 59 22.88 10.04 17.14
N SER A 60 22.24 9.23 18.00
CA SER A 60 21.78 9.62 19.35
C SER A 60 22.88 10.19 20.25
N ARG A 61 24.12 9.67 20.14
CA ARG A 61 25.29 10.22 20.87
C ARG A 61 25.61 11.68 20.55
N TYR A 62 25.03 12.22 19.49
CA TYR A 62 25.13 13.62 19.07
C TYR A 62 23.84 14.41 19.32
N GLY A 63 22.88 13.85 20.07
CA GLY A 63 21.60 14.49 20.41
C GLY A 63 20.59 14.51 19.25
N ALA A 64 20.57 13.47 18.41
CA ALA A 64 19.67 13.39 17.25
C ALA A 64 18.18 13.35 17.61
N ASP A 65 17.84 12.81 18.77
CA ASP A 65 16.48 12.73 19.32
C ASP A 65 15.87 14.09 19.64
N ARG A 66 16.69 15.14 19.79
CA ARG A 66 16.26 16.54 19.94
C ARG A 66 15.98 17.17 18.58
N GLU A 67 15.06 16.58 17.83
CA GLU A 67 14.87 16.88 16.41
C GLU A 67 14.48 18.34 16.13
N ILE A 68 13.70 18.98 17.02
CA ILE A 68 13.33 20.40 16.88
C ILE A 68 14.58 21.29 16.87
N ASP A 69 15.54 21.01 17.76
CA ASP A 69 16.80 21.74 17.84
C ASP A 69 17.62 21.49 16.56
N GLN A 70 17.69 20.24 16.10
CA GLN A 70 18.39 19.88 14.85
C GLN A 70 17.76 20.48 13.58
N ILE A 71 16.46 20.77 13.61
CA ILE A 71 15.73 21.42 12.51
C ILE A 71 16.04 22.92 12.47
N THR A 72 16.02 23.57 13.64
CA THR A 72 16.19 25.03 13.76
C THR A 72 17.65 25.46 13.74
N ASP A 73 18.56 24.65 14.28
CA ASP A 73 20.00 24.83 14.26
C ASP A 73 20.71 23.50 13.94
N ARG A 74 21.16 23.37 12.69
CA ARG A 74 21.63 22.08 12.15
C ARG A 74 22.92 21.62 12.85
N GLY A 75 22.81 20.61 13.70
CA GLY A 75 23.94 19.97 14.37
C GLY A 75 24.57 18.82 13.60
N THR A 76 25.67 18.28 14.16
CA THR A 76 26.41 17.16 13.55
C THR A 76 25.59 15.86 13.46
N ALA A 77 24.56 15.69 14.30
CA ALA A 77 23.61 14.59 14.20
C ALA A 77 22.89 14.60 12.84
N ALA A 78 22.26 15.73 12.51
CA ALA A 78 21.55 15.93 11.24
C ALA A 78 22.49 15.83 10.04
N GLU A 79 23.70 16.38 10.11
CA GLU A 79 24.69 16.32 9.03
C GLU A 79 25.15 14.88 8.74
N ARG A 80 25.46 14.10 9.78
CA ARG A 80 25.89 12.70 9.63
C ARG A 80 24.76 11.82 9.12
N GLY A 81 23.55 12.00 9.62
CA GLY A 81 22.35 11.30 9.14
C GLY A 81 22.11 11.59 7.65
N ALA A 82 22.18 12.85 7.24
CA ALA A 82 22.03 13.25 5.85
C ALA A 82 23.13 12.67 4.94
N LEU A 83 24.40 12.75 5.35
CA LEU A 83 25.53 12.23 4.58
C LEU A 83 25.48 10.71 4.42
N PHE A 84 25.10 9.98 5.46
CA PHE A 84 24.90 8.53 5.37
C PHE A 84 23.96 8.16 4.23
N TRP A 85 22.78 8.78 4.18
CA TRP A 85 21.79 8.52 3.14
C TRP A 85 22.25 9.01 1.76
N ARG A 86 22.87 10.19 1.69
CA ARG A 86 23.41 10.73 0.44
C ARG A 86 24.44 9.79 -0.19
N TRP A 87 25.32 9.21 0.61
CA TRP A 87 26.33 8.28 0.13
C TRP A 87 25.77 6.89 -0.15
N CYS A 88 24.70 6.47 0.54
CA CYS A 88 24.05 5.18 0.34
C CYS A 88 23.20 5.14 -0.94
N MET A 89 22.37 6.16 -1.21
CA MET A 89 21.39 6.15 -2.30
C MET A 89 21.42 7.37 -3.23
N GLY A 90 22.43 8.24 -3.11
CA GLY A 90 22.67 9.37 -4.02
C GLY A 90 21.89 10.66 -3.70
N PHE A 91 20.91 10.61 -2.80
CA PHE A 91 20.16 11.76 -2.29
C PHE A 91 19.85 11.60 -0.80
N ASN A 92 19.41 12.69 -0.15
CA ASN A 92 19.05 12.68 1.26
C ASN A 92 17.93 13.68 1.57
N ALA A 93 17.27 13.48 2.70
CA ALA A 93 16.36 14.44 3.32
C ALA A 93 17.09 15.34 4.33
N SER A 94 16.42 16.41 4.77
CA SER A 94 16.73 17.15 6.01
C SER A 94 16.05 16.50 7.22
N MET A 95 16.45 16.92 8.43
CA MET A 95 15.81 16.46 9.67
C MET A 95 14.32 16.79 9.74
N GLU A 96 13.86 17.88 9.12
CA GLU A 96 12.42 18.19 9.07
C GLU A 96 11.69 17.44 7.94
N SER A 97 12.30 17.39 6.76
CA SER A 97 11.63 16.87 5.58
C SER A 97 11.40 15.36 5.65
N ILE A 98 12.23 14.60 6.37
CA ILE A 98 12.01 13.16 6.57
C ILE A 98 10.69 12.87 7.29
N HIS A 99 10.27 13.71 8.25
CA HIS A 99 8.95 13.59 8.88
C HIS A 99 7.83 13.92 7.92
N ARG A 100 8.04 14.83 6.95
CA ARG A 100 7.08 15.09 5.87
C ARG A 100 6.94 13.88 4.93
N TRP A 101 8.05 13.22 4.58
CA TRP A 101 8.02 11.95 3.83
C TRP A 101 7.24 10.87 4.60
N ALA A 102 7.56 10.67 5.88
CA ALA A 102 6.87 9.69 6.72
C ALA A 102 5.37 9.99 6.85
N TRP A 103 5.02 11.25 7.08
CA TRP A 103 3.63 11.70 7.19
C TRP A 103 2.85 11.43 5.90
N TRP A 104 3.40 11.81 4.74
CA TRP A 104 2.72 11.58 3.46
C TRP A 104 2.57 10.09 3.14
N PHE A 105 3.56 9.25 3.43
CA PHE A 105 3.42 7.80 3.24
C PHE A 105 2.32 7.20 4.13
N ALA A 106 2.25 7.60 5.40
CA ALA A 106 1.21 7.16 6.32
C ALA A 106 -0.19 7.63 5.86
N VAL A 107 -0.33 8.89 5.47
CA VAL A 107 -1.59 9.46 4.96
C VAL A 107 -2.03 8.80 3.66
N LEU A 108 -1.11 8.61 2.73
CA LEU A 108 -1.41 8.03 1.43
C LEU A 108 -1.86 6.58 1.55
N THR A 109 -1.38 5.82 2.54
CA THR A 109 -1.85 4.45 2.83
C THR A 109 -3.38 4.41 2.96
N VAL A 110 -3.94 5.21 3.87
CA VAL A 110 -5.40 5.21 4.11
C VAL A 110 -6.17 5.95 3.01
N LEU A 111 -5.58 6.98 2.41
CA LEU A 111 -6.23 7.74 1.34
C LEU A 111 -6.43 6.89 0.08
N THR A 112 -5.40 6.18 -0.38
CA THR A 112 -5.52 5.30 -1.55
C THR A 112 -6.42 4.12 -1.24
N GLY A 113 -6.32 3.53 -0.05
CA GLY A 113 -7.25 2.47 0.38
C GLY A 113 -8.71 2.93 0.32
N ALA A 114 -9.02 4.13 0.83
CA ALA A 114 -10.36 4.70 0.79
C ALA A 114 -10.86 4.95 -0.64
N ILE A 115 -10.02 5.48 -1.54
CA ILE A 115 -10.37 5.66 -2.96
C ILE A 115 -10.67 4.29 -3.61
N GLY A 116 -9.85 3.28 -3.33
CA GLY A 116 -10.05 1.92 -3.85
C GLY A 116 -11.38 1.32 -3.43
N ILE A 117 -11.79 1.47 -2.17
CA ILE A 117 -13.09 1.03 -1.67
C ILE A 117 -14.23 1.84 -2.27
N LEU A 118 -14.11 3.17 -2.35
CA LEU A 118 -15.15 4.05 -2.89
C LEU A 118 -15.52 3.70 -4.33
N LEU A 119 -14.53 3.35 -5.17
CA LEU A 119 -14.73 2.96 -6.57
C LEU A 119 -15.25 1.53 -6.75
N THR A 120 -15.08 0.68 -5.73
CA THR A 120 -15.48 -0.72 -5.79
C THR A 120 -16.99 -0.86 -5.63
N GLY A 121 -17.63 -1.53 -6.59
CA GLY A 121 -19.09 -1.69 -6.68
C GLY A 121 -19.84 -0.46 -7.20
N THR A 122 -19.25 0.75 -7.16
CA THR A 122 -19.85 1.97 -7.70
C THR A 122 -19.43 2.25 -9.14
N VAL A 123 -18.14 2.03 -9.45
CA VAL A 123 -17.54 2.29 -10.77
C VAL A 123 -16.98 1.00 -11.38
N VAL A 124 -16.44 0.10 -10.55
CA VAL A 124 -15.86 -1.18 -10.99
C VAL A 124 -16.48 -2.33 -10.23
N GLU A 125 -17.08 -3.28 -10.96
CA GLU A 125 -17.73 -4.47 -10.38
C GLU A 125 -16.81 -5.69 -10.32
N ASN A 126 -15.76 -5.73 -11.14
CA ASN A 126 -14.77 -6.80 -11.18
C ASN A 126 -13.38 -6.25 -11.55
N TRP A 127 -12.47 -6.23 -10.58
CA TRP A 127 -11.14 -5.66 -10.75
C TRP A 127 -10.23 -6.48 -11.68
N TYR A 128 -10.35 -7.80 -11.70
CA TYR A 128 -9.62 -8.66 -12.63
C TYR A 128 -10.01 -8.37 -14.09
N LEU A 129 -11.31 -8.34 -14.40
CA LEU A 129 -11.78 -8.02 -15.75
C LEU A 129 -11.46 -6.58 -16.14
N TRP A 130 -11.52 -5.64 -15.19
CA TRP A 130 -11.01 -4.28 -15.40
C TRP A 130 -9.51 -4.31 -15.76
N GLY A 131 -8.72 -5.09 -15.03
CA GLY A 131 -7.29 -5.26 -15.30
C GLY A 131 -7.01 -5.90 -16.66
N MET A 132 -7.81 -6.88 -17.08
CA MET A 132 -7.74 -7.47 -18.42
C MET A 132 -8.02 -6.42 -19.49
N LYS A 133 -9.11 -5.65 -19.33
CA LYS A 133 -9.50 -4.56 -20.24
C LYS A 133 -8.38 -3.53 -20.42
N HIS A 134 -7.61 -3.26 -19.37
CA HIS A 134 -6.51 -2.29 -19.37
C HIS A 134 -5.12 -2.94 -19.57
N GLY A 135 -5.05 -4.23 -19.88
CA GLY A 135 -3.81 -4.91 -20.27
C GLY A 135 -2.78 -5.10 -19.15
N ILE A 136 -3.19 -5.10 -17.88
CA ILE A 136 -2.29 -5.30 -16.73
C ILE A 136 -2.29 -6.73 -16.17
N VAL A 137 -3.19 -7.58 -16.67
CA VAL A 137 -3.26 -9.00 -16.28
C VAL A 137 -2.24 -9.80 -17.09
N PRO A 138 -1.29 -10.49 -16.44
CA PRO A 138 -0.34 -11.34 -17.15
C PRO A 138 -1.04 -12.60 -17.69
N PRO A 139 -0.76 -13.00 -18.95
CA PRO A 139 -1.17 -14.30 -19.46
C PRO A 139 -0.25 -15.39 -18.91
N TYR A 140 -0.82 -16.56 -18.61
CA TYR A 140 -0.06 -17.76 -18.27
C TYR A 140 -0.32 -18.83 -19.33
N PRO A 141 0.70 -19.61 -19.73
CA PRO A 141 0.49 -20.72 -20.65
C PRO A 141 -0.46 -21.75 -20.02
N PRO A 142 -1.36 -22.36 -20.80
CA PRO A 142 -2.23 -23.41 -20.29
C PRO A 142 -1.38 -24.60 -19.83
N LEU A 143 -1.59 -25.04 -18.59
CA LEU A 143 -0.94 -26.24 -18.04
C LEU A 143 -1.71 -27.52 -18.36
N GLU A 144 -3.01 -27.40 -18.58
CA GLU A 144 -3.88 -28.52 -18.95
C GLU A 144 -4.02 -28.61 -20.47
N ALA A 145 -3.99 -29.84 -20.99
CA ALA A 145 -4.11 -30.12 -22.43
C ALA A 145 -5.51 -29.78 -22.97
N THR A 146 -6.53 -29.79 -22.11
CA THR A 146 -7.91 -29.46 -22.43
C THR A 146 -8.36 -28.28 -21.58
N PRO A 147 -8.86 -27.18 -22.17
CA PRO A 147 -9.48 -26.11 -21.40
C PRO A 147 -10.65 -26.66 -20.58
N VAL A 148 -10.70 -26.33 -19.29
CA VAL A 148 -11.90 -26.59 -18.47
C VAL A 148 -13.04 -25.75 -19.05
N LEU A 149 -14.01 -26.41 -19.65
CA LEU A 149 -15.22 -25.76 -20.15
C LEU A 149 -16.19 -25.53 -18.99
N ASP A 150 -16.91 -24.41 -19.03
CA ASP A 150 -17.98 -24.14 -18.09
C ASP A 150 -19.16 -25.09 -18.40
N PRO A 151 -19.52 -26.02 -17.48
CA PRO A 151 -20.60 -26.97 -17.73
C PRO A 151 -21.97 -26.28 -17.91
N MET A 152 -22.11 -25.02 -17.49
CA MET A 152 -23.33 -24.23 -17.72
C MET A 152 -23.44 -23.72 -19.17
N MET A 153 -22.34 -23.74 -19.92
CA MET A 153 -22.31 -23.36 -21.34
C MET A 153 -22.59 -24.53 -22.28
N GLU A 154 -22.61 -25.78 -21.78
CA GLU A 154 -22.81 -26.99 -22.59
C GLU A 154 -24.28 -27.18 -23.04
N GLY A 155 -25.26 -26.54 -22.38
CA GLY A 155 -26.69 -26.67 -22.68
C GLY A 155 -27.27 -25.63 -23.65
N ALA A 156 -26.45 -24.75 -24.23
CA ALA A 156 -26.89 -23.61 -25.06
C ALA A 156 -26.69 -23.80 -26.57
N GLN A 157 -26.51 -25.04 -27.04
CA GLN A 157 -26.42 -25.40 -28.47
C GLN A 157 -27.74 -25.95 -29.02
#